data_AF-A0AAD9W8L2-F1
#
_entry.id   AF-A0AAD9W8L2-F1
#
_cell.length_a   1.000
_cell.length_b   1.000
_cell.length_c   1.000
_cell.angle_alpha   90.00
_cell.angle_beta   90.00
_cell.angle_gamma   90.00
#
_symmetry.space_group_name_H-M   'P 1'
#
loop_
_entity.id
_entity.type
_entity.pdbx_description
1 polymer ?
#
loop_
_entity_poly.entity_id
_entity_poly.type
_entity_poly.pdbx_seq_one_letter_code
_entity_poly.pdbx_strand_id
1 'polypeptide(L)'
;MDDKSRLFGESQAEGPPPPSFLEATTSAGPSGGASSFQSRFACVTLNMTDRMRFINFSAHETSALRGVLGSVWPIQDVRAYGGADEIKFKGFPWQEKMNGDDMARRLIRRLLEALYDMGWVLQAAVDVSKKEMDKDSLIFRYQNPPPPPCDWLSISFDWTDKMKIVDAPPGDLTEAIIAEFRSNYRLKSHELESDRLKLKFHGQLW
;
A
#
# COMPACT_ATOMS: atom_id res chain seq x y z
N MET A 1 58.71 46.75 -31.32
CA MET A 1 57.38 46.51 -31.89
C MET A 1 57.06 45.06 -31.62
N ASP A 2 55.77 44.78 -31.38
CA ASP A 2 55.17 43.45 -31.24
C ASP A 2 55.34 42.76 -29.88
N ASP A 3 54.34 42.15 -29.26
CA ASP A 3 52.89 42.36 -29.21
C ASP A 3 52.44 41.60 -27.95
N LYS A 4 51.49 42.16 -27.20
CA LYS A 4 50.89 41.50 -26.03
C LYS A 4 49.69 40.69 -26.51
N SER A 5 49.75 39.37 -26.41
CA SER A 5 48.52 38.56 -26.33
C SER A 5 48.59 37.54 -25.19
N ARG A 6 47.61 37.67 -24.30
CA ARG A 6 47.32 36.82 -23.15
C ARG A 6 46.94 35.41 -23.62
N LEU A 7 47.46 34.38 -22.95
CA LEU A 7 46.86 33.06 -22.93
C LEU A 7 46.32 32.79 -21.52
N PHE A 8 45.00 32.91 -21.40
CA PHE A 8 44.22 32.22 -20.36
C PHE A 8 44.03 30.79 -20.84
N GLY A 9 44.39 29.83 -19.99
CA GLY A 9 44.14 28.41 -20.20
C GLY A 9 44.21 27.70 -18.86
N GLU A 10 43.14 27.80 -18.08
CA GLU A 10 42.93 26.93 -16.91
C GLU A 10 42.78 25.49 -17.42
N SER A 11 43.71 24.62 -17.03
CA SER A 11 43.58 23.18 -17.22
C SER A 11 42.65 22.66 -16.12
N GLN A 12 41.38 22.40 -16.46
CA GLN A 12 40.52 21.57 -15.63
C GLN A 12 41.07 20.14 -15.69
N ALA A 13 41.62 19.66 -14.57
CA ALA A 13 41.95 18.25 -14.40
C ALA A 13 40.64 17.46 -14.37
N GLU A 14 40.35 16.77 -15.46
CA GLU A 14 39.24 15.84 -15.59
C GLU A 14 39.50 14.67 -14.62
N GLY A 15 38.64 14.53 -13.61
CA GLY A 15 38.68 13.39 -12.69
C GLY A 15 38.47 12.08 -13.47
N PRO A 16 38.90 10.93 -12.92
CA PRO A 16 38.75 9.65 -13.60
C PRO A 16 37.27 9.43 -13.98
N PRO A 17 37.00 8.89 -15.18
CA PRO A 17 35.64 8.61 -15.60
C PRO A 17 34.97 7.65 -14.61
N PRO A 18 33.66 7.80 -14.37
CA PRO A 18 32.94 6.86 -13.52
C PRO A 18 33.05 5.44 -14.10
N PRO A 19 33.13 4.42 -13.23
CA PRO A 19 33.27 3.03 -13.67
C PRO A 19 32.10 2.63 -14.58
N SER A 20 32.40 1.78 -15.55
CA SER A 20 31.38 1.19 -16.41
C SER A 20 30.44 0.29 -15.61
N PHE A 21 29.23 0.04 -16.15
CA PHE A 21 28.25 -0.87 -15.53
C PHE A 21 28.84 -2.26 -15.25
N LEU A 22 29.69 -2.76 -16.15
CA LEU A 22 30.40 -4.03 -15.98
C LEU A 22 31.43 -3.98 -14.84
N GLU A 23 32.18 -2.89 -14.71
CA GLU A 23 33.12 -2.71 -13.58
C GLU A 23 32.39 -2.57 -12.24
N ALA A 24 31.28 -1.84 -12.19
CA ALA A 24 30.49 -1.68 -10.98
C ALA A 24 29.88 -3.01 -10.49
N THR A 25 29.49 -3.90 -11.40
CA THR A 25 28.87 -5.19 -11.08
C THR A 25 29.89 -6.30 -10.82
N THR A 26 31.09 -6.23 -11.40
CA THR A 26 32.18 -7.19 -11.16
C THR A 26 32.99 -6.88 -9.91
N SER A 27 33.07 -5.61 -9.50
CA SER A 27 33.70 -5.20 -8.24
C SER A 27 32.91 -5.64 -7.00
N ALA A 28 31.65 -6.03 -7.17
CA ALA A 28 30.83 -6.69 -6.15
C ALA A 28 31.17 -8.19 -6.06
N GLY A 29 32.45 -8.53 -5.90
CA GLY A 29 32.86 -9.85 -5.43
C GLY A 29 32.36 -10.09 -3.99
N PRO A 30 32.21 -11.35 -3.53
CA PRO A 30 31.61 -11.66 -2.25
C PRO A 30 32.47 -11.07 -1.13
N SER A 31 32.02 -9.96 -0.55
CA SER A 31 32.52 -9.46 0.72
C SER A 31 32.23 -10.52 1.77
N GLY A 32 33.28 -11.28 2.12
CA GLY A 32 33.22 -12.24 3.21
C GLY A 32 32.69 -11.57 4.48
N GLY A 33 31.60 -12.10 5.02
CA GLY A 33 31.14 -11.86 6.39
C GLY A 33 30.11 -10.74 6.61
N ALA A 34 29.80 -9.90 5.63
CA ALA A 34 28.68 -8.95 5.74
C ALA A 34 27.50 -9.49 4.94
N SER A 35 26.40 -9.85 5.59
CA SER A 35 25.14 -10.08 4.86
C SER A 35 24.86 -8.82 4.05
N SER A 36 24.93 -8.89 2.72
CA SER A 36 24.51 -7.78 1.89
C SER A 36 23.07 -7.45 2.29
N PHE A 37 22.83 -6.22 2.75
CA PHE A 37 21.48 -5.77 3.04
C PHE A 37 20.70 -5.81 1.72
N GLN A 38 19.88 -6.85 1.54
CA GLN A 38 19.03 -6.99 0.37
C GLN A 38 17.60 -6.63 0.77
N SER A 39 17.16 -5.44 0.36
CA SER A 39 15.74 -5.09 0.43
C SER A 39 14.94 -6.04 -0.45
N ARG A 40 14.02 -6.78 0.16
CA ARG A 40 13.04 -7.59 -0.57
C ARG A 40 11.78 -6.75 -0.78
N PHE A 41 11.26 -6.77 -2.00
CA PHE A 41 10.01 -6.12 -2.37
C PHE A 41 9.01 -7.14 -2.89
N ALA A 42 7.75 -6.91 -2.56
CA ALA A 42 6.62 -7.67 -3.07
C ALA A 42 5.49 -6.72 -3.50
N CYS A 43 4.58 -7.21 -4.32
CA CYS A 43 3.52 -6.41 -4.89
C CYS A 43 2.19 -7.16 -4.83
N VAL A 44 1.14 -6.47 -4.41
CA VAL A 44 -0.25 -6.92 -4.53
C VAL A 44 -0.96 -6.05 -5.54
N THR A 45 -1.64 -6.67 -6.52
CA THR A 45 -2.47 -5.93 -7.48
C THR A 45 -3.91 -6.41 -7.41
N LEU A 46 -4.85 -5.48 -7.59
CA LEU A 46 -6.27 -5.78 -7.76
C LEU A 46 -6.56 -5.80 -9.27
N ASN A 47 -7.19 -6.85 -9.77
CA ASN A 47 -7.36 -7.05 -11.21
C ASN A 47 -8.81 -7.40 -11.57
N MET A 48 -9.23 -6.90 -12.73
CA MET A 48 -10.61 -7.05 -13.21
C MET A 48 -11.59 -6.55 -12.13
N THR A 49 -12.67 -7.27 -11.88
CA THR A 49 -13.67 -6.96 -10.86
C THR A 49 -13.57 -7.85 -9.62
N ASP A 50 -12.73 -8.91 -9.67
CA ASP A 50 -12.76 -9.97 -8.66
C ASP A 50 -11.45 -10.74 -8.42
N ARG A 51 -10.31 -10.27 -8.92
CA ARG A 51 -9.02 -10.97 -8.77
C ARG A 51 -8.01 -10.17 -7.97
N MET A 52 -7.14 -10.86 -7.25
CA MET A 52 -6.00 -10.29 -6.54
C MET A 52 -4.77 -11.13 -6.84
N ARG A 53 -3.66 -10.48 -7.20
CA ARG A 53 -2.39 -11.13 -7.51
C ARG A 53 -1.32 -10.80 -6.51
N PHE A 54 -0.52 -11.79 -6.15
CA PHE A 54 0.61 -11.73 -5.23
C PHE A 54 1.89 -12.00 -6.01
N ILE A 55 2.75 -10.98 -6.13
CA ILE A 55 4.01 -11.03 -6.86
C ILE A 55 5.16 -10.97 -5.85
N ASN A 56 6.15 -11.86 -6.01
CA ASN A 56 7.32 -12.01 -5.12
C ASN A 56 6.99 -12.38 -3.65
N PHE A 57 5.86 -13.05 -3.43
CA PHE A 57 5.56 -13.72 -2.17
C PHE A 57 5.91 -15.21 -2.27
N SER A 58 6.33 -15.80 -1.16
CA SER A 58 6.53 -17.24 -1.03
C SER A 58 5.20 -18.00 -0.99
N ALA A 59 5.22 -19.28 -1.34
CA ALA A 59 4.04 -20.15 -1.28
C ALA A 59 3.43 -20.24 0.14
N HIS A 60 4.26 -20.11 1.18
CA HIS A 60 3.79 -20.09 2.56
C HIS A 60 3.00 -18.80 2.86
N GLU A 61 3.55 -17.64 2.49
CA GLU A 61 2.89 -16.34 2.65
C GLU A 61 1.57 -16.30 1.86
N THR A 62 1.57 -16.73 0.60
CA THR A 62 0.34 -16.75 -0.21
C THR A 62 -0.69 -17.73 0.33
N SER A 63 -0.27 -18.86 0.90
CA SER A 63 -1.19 -19.79 1.57
C SER A 63 -1.81 -19.21 2.84
N ALA A 64 -1.04 -18.50 3.66
CA ALA A 64 -1.56 -17.82 4.84
C ALA A 64 -2.56 -16.71 4.46
N LEU A 65 -2.21 -15.91 3.45
CA LEU A 65 -3.09 -14.86 2.92
C LEU A 65 -4.39 -15.44 2.35
N ARG A 66 -4.36 -16.59 1.66
CA ARG A 66 -5.59 -17.28 1.22
C ARG A 66 -6.52 -17.60 2.39
N GLY A 67 -5.99 -18.09 3.51
CA GLY A 67 -6.78 -18.40 4.70
C GLY A 67 -7.44 -17.15 5.30
N VAL A 68 -6.66 -16.08 5.47
CA VAL A 68 -7.14 -14.81 6.04
C VAL A 68 -8.15 -14.12 5.12
N LEU A 69 -7.91 -14.08 3.82
CA LEU A 69 -8.79 -13.40 2.88
C LEU A 69 -10.06 -14.21 2.62
N GLY A 70 -9.95 -15.54 2.60
CA GLY A 70 -11.08 -16.46 2.45
C GLY A 70 -12.08 -16.40 3.61
N SER A 71 -11.65 -15.99 4.81
CA SER A 71 -12.57 -15.77 5.95
C SER A 71 -13.38 -14.48 5.83
N VAL A 72 -12.95 -13.53 5.00
CA VAL A 72 -13.65 -12.26 4.75
C VAL A 72 -14.52 -12.35 3.52
N TRP A 73 -13.99 -12.92 2.43
CA TRP A 73 -14.67 -12.99 1.15
C TRP A 73 -14.47 -14.37 0.51
N PRO A 74 -15.54 -15.08 0.09
CA PRO A 74 -15.40 -16.42 -0.46
C PRO A 74 -14.49 -16.48 -1.69
N ILE A 75 -13.52 -17.39 -1.66
CA ILE A 75 -12.63 -17.67 -2.79
C ILE A 75 -13.33 -18.60 -3.77
N GLN A 76 -13.27 -18.24 -5.06
CA GLN A 76 -13.82 -19.02 -6.16
C GLN A 76 -12.75 -19.89 -6.85
N ASP A 77 -11.53 -19.37 -7.03
CA ASP A 77 -10.46 -20.06 -7.74
C ASP A 77 -9.08 -19.54 -7.31
N VAL A 78 -8.04 -20.35 -7.47
CA VAL A 78 -6.64 -20.00 -7.19
C VAL A 78 -5.76 -20.61 -8.27
N ARG A 79 -4.87 -19.80 -8.86
CA ARG A 79 -3.97 -20.26 -9.93
C ARG A 79 -2.67 -19.48 -9.96
N ALA A 80 -1.64 -20.08 -10.57
CA ALA A 80 -0.48 -19.32 -11.03
C ALA A 80 -0.84 -18.56 -12.32
N TYR A 81 -0.48 -17.28 -12.41
CA TYR A 81 -0.72 -16.45 -13.58
C TYR A 81 0.37 -15.39 -13.73
N GLY A 82 1.10 -15.41 -14.86
CA GLY A 82 2.07 -14.36 -15.18
C GLY A 82 3.16 -14.15 -14.14
N GLY A 83 3.63 -15.23 -13.49
CA GLY A 83 4.62 -15.15 -12.41
C GLY A 83 4.07 -14.74 -11.04
N ALA A 84 2.75 -14.63 -10.90
CA ALA A 84 2.07 -14.32 -9.66
C ALA A 84 1.17 -15.48 -9.20
N ASP A 85 0.91 -15.57 -7.90
CA ASP A 85 -0.23 -16.31 -7.38
C ASP A 85 -1.48 -15.44 -7.48
N GLU A 86 -2.52 -15.91 -8.16
CA GLU A 86 -3.78 -15.21 -8.35
C GLU A 86 -4.90 -15.88 -7.55
N ILE A 87 -5.60 -15.10 -6.75
CA ILE A 87 -6.86 -15.47 -6.10
C ILE A 87 -8.00 -14.81 -6.89
N LYS A 88 -9.02 -15.59 -7.22
CA LYS A 88 -10.32 -15.10 -7.69
C LYS A 88 -11.34 -15.22 -6.57
N PHE A 89 -12.01 -14.12 -6.26
CA PHE A 89 -13.11 -14.06 -5.30
C PHE A 89 -14.46 -14.36 -5.98
N LYS A 90 -15.44 -14.87 -5.24
CA LYS A 90 -16.81 -15.07 -5.72
C LYS A 90 -17.55 -13.73 -5.77
N GLY A 91 -18.16 -13.36 -6.90
CA GLY A 91 -18.81 -12.06 -7.05
C GLY A 91 -17.80 -10.98 -7.46
N PHE A 92 -18.02 -9.72 -7.07
CA PHE A 92 -17.27 -8.58 -7.63
C PHE A 92 -16.80 -7.56 -6.56
N PRO A 93 -15.82 -7.90 -5.71
CA PRO A 93 -15.33 -7.01 -4.65
C PRO A 93 -14.73 -5.70 -5.16
N TRP A 94 -14.19 -5.67 -6.38
CA TRP A 94 -13.51 -4.48 -6.96
C TRP A 94 -14.41 -3.67 -7.87
N GLN A 95 -15.67 -4.07 -8.01
CA GLN A 95 -16.63 -3.31 -8.79
C GLN A 95 -16.94 -1.99 -8.09
N GLU A 96 -16.94 -0.91 -8.87
CA GLU A 96 -17.26 0.41 -8.37
C GLU A 96 -18.70 0.47 -7.85
N LYS A 97 -18.85 1.09 -6.68
CA LYS A 97 -20.14 1.33 -6.03
C LYS A 97 -20.13 2.76 -5.49
N MET A 98 -21.28 3.42 -5.52
CA MET A 98 -21.42 4.84 -5.16
C MET A 98 -20.82 5.22 -3.80
N ASN A 99 -20.84 4.29 -2.82
CA ASN A 99 -20.22 4.49 -1.49
C ASN A 99 -19.24 3.37 -1.15
N GLY A 100 -18.66 2.72 -2.17
CA GLY A 100 -17.83 1.53 -2.04
C GLY A 100 -18.56 0.33 -1.43
N ASP A 101 -17.79 -0.69 -1.03
CA ASP A 101 -18.26 -1.91 -0.39
C ASP A 101 -17.50 -2.13 0.93
N ASP A 102 -18.22 -2.22 2.04
CA ASP A 102 -17.61 -2.39 3.36
C ASP A 102 -16.93 -3.77 3.53
N MET A 103 -17.42 -4.80 2.84
CA MET A 103 -16.75 -6.10 2.81
C MET A 103 -15.45 -6.05 1.99
N ALA A 104 -15.41 -5.25 0.91
CA ALA A 104 -14.16 -5.03 0.16
C ALA A 104 -13.15 -4.23 0.98
N ARG A 105 -13.61 -3.23 1.76
CA ARG A 105 -12.75 -2.48 2.70
C ARG A 105 -12.18 -3.40 3.79
N ARG A 106 -13.01 -4.28 4.37
CA ARG A 106 -12.55 -5.32 5.32
C ARG A 106 -11.54 -6.26 4.68
N LEU A 107 -11.73 -6.63 3.42
CA LEU A 107 -10.80 -7.50 2.68
C LEU A 107 -9.42 -6.85 2.53
N ILE A 108 -9.35 -5.56 2.16
CA ILE A 108 -8.09 -4.81 2.10
C ILE A 108 -7.50 -4.59 3.49
N ARG A 109 -8.30 -4.25 4.51
CA ARG A 109 -7.80 -4.11 5.89
C ARG A 109 -7.12 -5.39 6.37
N ARG A 110 -7.78 -6.54 6.19
CA ARG A 110 -7.25 -7.86 6.60
C ARG A 110 -6.03 -8.29 5.79
N LEU A 111 -5.95 -7.91 4.51
CA LEU A 111 -4.73 -8.06 3.70
C LEU A 111 -3.55 -7.29 4.32
N LEU A 112 -3.75 -6.00 4.59
CA LEU A 112 -2.68 -5.13 5.08
C LEU A 112 -2.21 -5.55 6.48
N GLU A 113 -3.14 -5.91 7.36
CA GLU A 113 -2.84 -6.44 8.69
C GLU A 113 -2.00 -7.72 8.62
N ALA A 114 -2.43 -8.71 7.83
CA ALA A 114 -1.70 -9.98 7.70
C ALA A 114 -0.29 -9.78 7.09
N LEU A 115 -0.15 -8.90 6.11
CA LEU A 115 1.15 -8.57 5.52
C LEU A 115 2.06 -7.87 6.53
N TYR A 116 1.53 -6.93 7.29
CA TYR A 116 2.27 -6.21 8.32
C TYR A 116 2.81 -7.17 9.40
N ASP A 117 1.98 -8.10 9.87
CA ASP A 117 2.38 -9.14 10.84
C ASP A 117 3.47 -10.08 10.29
N MET A 118 3.49 -10.29 8.97
CA MET A 118 4.54 -11.05 8.26
C MET A 118 5.81 -10.23 7.99
N GLY A 119 5.86 -8.95 8.36
CA GLY A 119 6.99 -8.06 8.13
C GLY A 119 6.97 -7.33 6.78
N TRP A 120 5.88 -7.40 6.02
CA TRP A 120 5.69 -6.66 4.77
C TRP A 120 5.06 -5.30 5.03
N VAL A 121 5.85 -4.23 4.91
CA VAL A 121 5.40 -2.86 5.17
C VAL A 121 5.07 -2.17 3.85
N LEU A 122 3.83 -1.69 3.72
CA LEU A 122 3.39 -0.92 2.56
C LEU A 122 4.28 0.33 2.39
N GLN A 123 4.85 0.50 1.20
CA GLN A 123 5.68 1.65 0.84
C GLN A 123 4.92 2.63 -0.05
N ALA A 124 4.10 2.10 -0.97
CA ALA A 124 3.36 2.92 -1.91
C ALA A 124 2.11 2.19 -2.41
N ALA A 125 1.05 2.95 -2.64
CA ALA A 125 -0.04 2.60 -3.53
C ALA A 125 0.15 3.41 -4.81
N VAL A 126 0.27 2.73 -5.94
CA VAL A 126 0.62 3.37 -7.22
C VAL A 126 -0.39 2.99 -8.29
N ASP A 127 -0.94 4.02 -8.95
CA ASP A 127 -1.64 3.86 -10.21
C ASP A 127 -0.62 3.83 -11.35
N VAL A 128 -0.44 2.66 -11.95
CA VAL A 128 0.59 2.39 -12.97
C VAL A 128 -0.03 2.08 -14.33
N SER A 129 -1.34 2.20 -14.46
CA SER A 129 -2.08 1.86 -15.66
C SER A 129 -2.86 3.08 -16.15
N LYS A 130 -3.22 3.07 -17.44
CA LYS A 130 -4.11 4.08 -18.05
C LYS A 130 -5.44 3.45 -18.47
N LYS A 131 -5.71 2.27 -17.95
CA LYS A 131 -6.81 1.44 -18.40
C LYS A 131 -8.03 1.85 -17.60
N GLU A 132 -9.15 2.06 -18.28
CA GLU A 132 -10.39 2.30 -17.57
C GLU A 132 -10.66 1.20 -16.54
N MET A 133 -11.08 1.62 -15.34
CA MET A 133 -11.37 0.77 -14.19
C MET A 133 -10.17 0.02 -13.60
N ASP A 134 -8.93 0.45 -13.87
CA ASP A 134 -7.79 -0.04 -13.13
C ASP A 134 -7.85 0.35 -11.64
N LYS A 135 -6.93 -0.26 -10.90
CA LYS A 135 -6.84 -0.19 -9.46
C LYS A 135 -5.36 -0.09 -9.10
N ASP A 136 -5.09 0.49 -7.95
CA ASP A 136 -3.73 0.68 -7.48
C ASP A 136 -2.99 -0.65 -7.31
N SER A 137 -1.70 -0.61 -7.58
CA SER A 137 -0.74 -1.64 -7.18
C SER A 137 -0.13 -1.25 -5.84
N LEU A 138 -0.13 -2.19 -4.89
CA LEU A 138 0.39 -1.99 -3.55
C LEU A 138 1.80 -2.59 -3.47
N ILE A 139 2.79 -1.73 -3.20
CA ILE A 139 4.20 -2.13 -3.12
C ILE A 139 4.62 -2.23 -1.67
N PHE A 140 5.20 -3.37 -1.30
CA PHE A 140 5.63 -3.67 0.07
C PHE A 140 7.14 -3.88 0.12
N ARG A 141 7.76 -3.43 1.21
CA ARG A 141 9.15 -3.73 1.55
C ARG A 141 9.16 -4.64 2.77
N TYR A 142 9.92 -5.73 2.67
CA TYR A 142 10.11 -6.64 3.79
C TYR A 142 11.02 -6.02 4.84
N GLN A 143 10.70 -6.27 6.11
CA GLN A 143 11.59 -6.04 7.24
C GLN A 143 11.54 -7.21 8.22
N ASN A 144 12.66 -7.44 8.91
CA ASN A 144 12.79 -8.42 9.97
C ASN A 144 13.58 -7.77 11.12
N PRO A 145 13.04 -7.74 12.36
CA PRO A 145 11.75 -8.30 12.79
C PRO A 145 10.54 -7.59 12.12
N PRO A 146 9.35 -8.23 12.11
CA PRO A 146 8.11 -7.53 11.78
C PRO A 146 7.93 -6.28 12.64
N PRO A 147 7.22 -5.26 12.14
CA PRO A 147 6.94 -4.07 12.93
C PRO A 147 6.14 -4.39 14.22
N PRO A 148 6.17 -3.51 15.23
CA PRO A 148 5.38 -3.68 16.44
C PRO A 148 3.88 -3.79 16.14
N PRO A 149 3.12 -4.63 16.87
CA PRO A 149 1.68 -4.72 16.69
C PRO A 149 0.99 -3.36 16.75
N CYS A 150 -0.02 -3.16 15.90
CA CYS A 150 -0.82 -1.94 15.87
C CYS A 150 -2.29 -2.24 15.57
N ASP A 151 -3.16 -1.29 15.94
CA ASP A 151 -4.58 -1.36 15.61
C ASP A 151 -4.85 -0.79 14.22
N TRP A 152 -5.75 -1.45 13.49
CA TRP A 152 -6.13 -1.07 12.14
C TRP A 152 -7.51 -0.44 12.11
N LEU A 153 -7.59 0.77 11.56
CA LEU A 153 -8.84 1.49 11.35
C LEU A 153 -9.11 1.65 9.85
N SER A 154 -10.34 1.36 9.42
CA SER A 154 -10.77 1.63 8.03
C SER A 154 -11.74 2.80 8.01
N ILE A 155 -11.31 3.89 7.38
CA ILE A 155 -12.11 5.12 7.24
C ILE A 155 -12.55 5.26 5.78
N SER A 156 -13.81 5.62 5.56
CA SER A 156 -14.33 6.04 4.25
C SER A 156 -14.97 7.41 4.31
N PHE A 157 -14.86 8.14 3.21
CA PHE A 157 -15.56 9.39 2.97
C PHE A 157 -16.66 9.12 1.94
N ASP A 158 -17.91 9.29 2.35
CA ASP A 158 -19.10 8.90 1.61
C ASP A 158 -19.92 10.16 1.26
N TRP A 159 -20.35 10.33 0.00
CA TRP A 159 -21.08 11.52 -0.49
C TRP A 159 -20.26 12.81 -0.58
N THR A 160 -20.66 13.88 0.13
CA THR A 160 -19.96 15.18 0.25
C THR A 160 -19.84 15.63 1.71
N ASP A 161 -20.51 14.94 2.65
CA ASP A 161 -20.60 15.33 4.07
C ASP A 161 -20.69 14.19 5.12
N LYS A 162 -20.53 12.90 4.74
CA LYS A 162 -20.38 11.77 5.68
C LYS A 162 -18.99 11.10 5.74
N MET A 163 -18.43 10.95 6.94
CA MET A 163 -17.29 10.05 7.18
C MET A 163 -17.81 8.79 7.87
N LYS A 164 -17.24 7.63 7.55
CA LYS A 164 -17.58 6.36 8.19
C LYS A 164 -16.32 5.63 8.62
N ILE A 165 -16.35 5.06 9.80
CA ILE A 165 -15.37 4.07 10.26
C ILE A 165 -16.03 2.71 10.09
N VAL A 166 -15.41 1.84 9.28
CA VAL A 166 -15.83 0.47 9.07
C VAL A 166 -15.33 -0.38 10.22
N ASP A 167 -16.25 -1.12 10.84
CA ASP A 167 -16.11 -1.74 12.17
C ASP A 167 -16.03 -0.64 13.25
N ALA A 168 -17.00 -0.64 14.18
CA ALA A 168 -17.05 0.39 15.20
C ALA A 168 -15.78 0.36 16.07
N PRO A 169 -15.12 1.52 16.30
CA PRO A 169 -13.94 1.55 17.16
C PRO A 169 -14.33 1.27 18.62
N PRO A 170 -13.35 1.00 19.50
CA PRO A 170 -13.56 0.95 20.94
C PRO A 170 -14.35 2.15 21.47
N GLY A 171 -15.11 1.96 22.55
CA GLY A 171 -16.06 2.97 23.04
C GLY A 171 -15.40 4.30 23.43
N ASP A 172 -14.26 4.23 24.11
CA ASP A 172 -13.43 5.39 24.47
C ASP A 172 -12.94 6.17 23.25
N LEU A 173 -12.45 5.46 22.22
CA LEU A 173 -12.03 6.07 20.96
C LEU A 173 -13.23 6.68 20.20
N THR A 174 -14.38 5.99 20.21
CA THR A 174 -15.62 6.48 19.62
C THR A 174 -16.05 7.80 20.24
N GLU A 175 -16.08 7.86 21.58
CA GLU A 175 -16.45 9.06 22.33
C GLU A 175 -15.48 10.22 22.06
N ALA A 176 -14.17 9.94 22.05
CA ALA A 176 -13.14 10.94 21.76
C ALA A 176 -13.27 11.52 20.35
N ILE A 177 -13.48 10.67 19.33
CA ILE A 177 -13.70 11.08 17.94
C ILE A 177 -14.94 11.98 17.82
N ILE A 178 -16.06 11.59 18.45
CA ILE A 178 -17.29 12.37 18.40
C ILE A 178 -17.11 13.73 19.09
N ALA A 179 -16.46 13.75 20.26
CA ALA A 179 -16.21 14.99 21.01
C ALA A 179 -15.34 15.97 20.20
N GLU A 180 -14.26 15.47 19.60
CA GLU A 180 -13.35 16.26 18.77
C GLU A 180 -14.07 16.86 17.55
N PHE A 181 -14.77 16.02 16.77
CA PHE A 181 -15.46 16.49 15.57
C PHE A 181 -16.65 17.42 15.87
N ARG A 182 -17.31 17.26 17.02
CA ARG A 182 -18.36 18.17 17.47
C ARG A 182 -17.81 19.52 17.87
N SER A 183 -16.68 19.57 18.56
CA SER A 183 -16.07 20.82 19.02
C SER A 183 -15.42 21.61 17.88
N ASN A 184 -14.73 20.93 16.97
CA ASN A 184 -13.80 21.59 16.05
C ASN A 184 -14.21 21.52 14.58
N TYR A 185 -15.14 20.64 14.19
CA TYR A 185 -15.38 20.32 12.77
C TYR A 185 -16.86 20.33 12.34
N ARG A 186 -17.74 21.01 13.09
CA ARG A 186 -19.16 21.18 12.74
C ARG A 186 -19.88 19.85 12.47
N LEU A 187 -19.62 18.84 13.31
CA LEU A 187 -20.37 17.58 13.28
C LEU A 187 -21.87 17.85 13.49
N LYS A 188 -22.69 17.50 12.50
CA LYS A 188 -24.15 17.66 12.50
C LYS A 188 -24.84 16.53 13.27
N SER A 189 -24.43 15.29 13.02
CA SER A 189 -25.01 14.10 13.65
C SER A 189 -24.03 12.92 13.58
N HIS A 190 -24.28 11.89 14.38
CA HIS A 190 -23.54 10.63 14.34
C HIS A 190 -24.50 9.46 14.51
N GLU A 191 -24.12 8.30 13.99
CA GLU A 191 -24.84 7.03 14.12
C GLU A 191 -23.78 5.95 14.47
N LEU A 192 -23.98 5.28 15.60
CA LEU A 192 -23.14 4.17 16.04
C LEU A 192 -23.94 2.88 15.93
N GLU A 193 -23.45 1.96 15.12
CA GLU A 193 -23.94 0.59 14.99
C GLU A 193 -22.80 -0.37 15.33
N SER A 194 -23.09 -1.64 15.59
CA SER A 194 -22.05 -2.62 15.96
C SER A 194 -20.96 -2.79 14.89
N ASP A 195 -21.28 -2.51 13.64
CA ASP A 195 -20.39 -2.70 12.49
C ASP A 195 -19.81 -1.40 11.91
N ARG A 196 -20.14 -0.23 12.48
CA ARG A 196 -19.66 1.07 11.99
C ARG A 196 -19.96 2.25 12.92
N LEU A 197 -19.12 3.27 12.83
CA LEU A 197 -19.43 4.63 13.26
C LEU A 197 -19.59 5.53 12.03
N LYS A 198 -20.75 6.18 11.86
CA LYS A 198 -20.97 7.19 10.83
C LYS A 198 -21.06 8.57 11.44
N LEU A 199 -20.42 9.52 10.80
CA LEU A 199 -20.38 10.93 11.16
C LEU A 199 -20.91 11.74 9.99
N LYS A 200 -21.85 12.65 10.24
CA LYS A 200 -22.37 13.59 9.24
C LYS A 200 -22.00 15.00 9.65
N PHE A 201 -21.41 15.75 8.74
CA PHE A 201 -20.95 17.12 8.95
C PHE A 201 -21.92 18.12 8.30
N HIS A 202 -21.77 19.39 8.66
CA HIS A 202 -22.43 20.47 7.92
C HIS A 202 -21.62 20.87 6.67
N GLY A 203 -22.31 21.14 5.56
CA GLY A 203 -21.71 21.65 4.32
C GLY A 203 -21.28 20.55 3.35
N GLN A 204 -20.26 20.83 2.53
CA GLN A 204 -19.63 19.90 1.60
C GLN A 204 -18.12 19.97 1.87
N LEU A 205 -17.59 18.98 2.57
CA LEU A 205 -16.20 18.98 3.06
C LEU A 205 -15.23 18.32 2.07
N TRP A 206 -15.76 17.56 1.11
CA TRP A 206 -15.01 16.91 0.03
C TRP A 206 -15.74 17.07 -1.30
#